data_AF-A0A0R1TQL8-F1
#
_entry.id   AF-A0A0R1TQL8-F1
#
_cell.length_a   1.000
_cell.length_b   1.000
_cell.length_c   1.000
_cell.angle_alpha   90.00
_cell.angle_beta   90.00
_cell.angle_gamma   90.00
#
_symmetry.space_group_name_H-M   'P 1'
#
loop_
_entity.id
_entity.type
_entity.pdbx_description
1 polymer ?
#
loop_
_entity_poly.entity_id
_entity_poly.type
_entity_poly.pdbx_seq_one_letter_code
_entity_poly.pdbx_strand_id
1 'polypeptide(L)'
;MVSFTVEKGVTPKTERYEREQLVRGDKSAKKYKVTELDDIVYNPANLKFGAIARNKYGKALFSPIYVTFEVNGLLALPEYVERVVTRQDFIQYSLRYQQGTVYERQSVSPENLLSIDIYLPSIEEQRKIGQVFDSLDNLITLHQRRSKIQHISSDAVKLDFMQFIFSHVNHPHEVKC
;
A
#
# COMPACT_ATOMS: atom_id res chain seq x y z
N MET A 1 3.38 -16.20 0.73
CA MET A 1 2.03 -15.58 0.84
C MET A 1 2.17 -14.07 0.81
N VAL A 2 1.15 -13.37 0.31
CA VAL A 2 1.09 -11.90 0.34
C VAL A 2 -0.10 -11.42 1.19
N SER A 3 -0.01 -10.19 1.65
CA SER A 3 -1.06 -9.42 2.30
C SER A 3 -1.33 -8.14 1.51
N PHE A 4 -2.40 -7.43 1.88
CA PHE A 4 -2.71 -6.13 1.33
C PHE A 4 -2.77 -5.11 2.46
N THR A 5 -2.13 -3.95 2.28
CA THR A 5 -2.37 -2.77 3.11
C THR A 5 -2.80 -1.62 2.23
N VAL A 6 -3.65 -0.74 2.75
CA VAL A 6 -4.11 0.45 1.98
C VAL A 6 -2.91 1.32 1.57
N GLU A 7 -1.94 1.49 2.47
CA GLU A 7 -0.78 2.35 2.24
C GLU A 7 0.19 1.80 1.20
N LYS A 8 0.40 0.48 1.15
CA LYS A 8 1.46 -0.15 0.34
C LYS A 8 0.93 -1.12 -0.72
N GLY A 9 -0.38 -1.26 -0.84
CA GLY A 9 -1.00 -2.26 -1.71
C GLY A 9 -0.60 -3.68 -1.32
N VAL A 10 -0.23 -4.47 -2.31
CA VAL A 10 0.29 -5.83 -2.11
C VAL A 10 1.63 -5.79 -1.37
N THR A 11 1.79 -6.62 -0.36
CA THR A 11 3.02 -6.71 0.46
C THR A 11 3.32 -8.16 0.82
N PRO A 12 4.59 -8.59 0.94
CA PRO A 12 4.92 -9.89 1.47
C PRO A 12 4.44 -10.00 2.92
N LYS A 13 3.84 -11.13 3.29
CA LYS A 13 3.61 -11.40 4.71
C LYS A 13 4.96 -11.58 5.39
N THR A 14 5.21 -10.83 6.46
CA THR A 14 6.35 -11.10 7.35
C THR A 14 5.96 -12.17 8.38
N GLU A 15 6.95 -12.89 8.91
CA GLU A 15 6.78 -13.93 9.94
C GLU A 15 5.95 -13.43 11.14
N ARG A 16 6.04 -12.14 11.46
CA ARG A 16 5.30 -11.48 12.56
C ARG A 16 3.76 -11.53 12.41
N TYR A 17 3.24 -11.72 11.20
CA TYR A 17 1.79 -11.79 10.93
C TYR A 17 1.28 -13.22 10.69
N GLU A 18 2.10 -14.24 10.94
CA GLU A 18 1.65 -15.63 10.96
C GLU A 18 0.79 -15.90 12.20
N ARG A 19 -0.46 -15.42 12.16
CA ARG A 19 -1.53 -15.79 13.10
C ARG A 19 -2.02 -17.23 12.87
N GLU A 20 -1.22 -18.06 12.21
CA GLU A 20 -1.52 -19.48 11.95
C GLU A 20 -1.69 -20.25 13.27
N GLN A 21 -0.97 -19.82 14.31
CA GLN A 21 -1.03 -20.37 15.66
C GLN A 21 -2.34 -20.05 16.40
N LEU A 22 -3.14 -19.08 15.92
CA LEU A 22 -4.37 -18.63 16.56
C LEU A 22 -5.65 -19.21 15.92
N VAL A 23 -5.52 -19.97 14.82
CA VAL A 23 -6.67 -20.55 14.11
C VAL A 23 -7.00 -21.93 14.69
N ARG A 24 -8.13 -22.05 15.38
CA ARG A 24 -8.71 -23.35 15.77
C ARG A 24 -9.54 -23.90 14.60
N GLY A 25 -9.16 -25.07 14.07
CA GLY A 25 -9.87 -25.75 12.97
C GLY A 25 -8.93 -26.52 12.02
N ASP A 26 -9.50 -27.24 11.05
CA ASP A 26 -8.73 -27.99 10.05
C ASP A 26 -7.90 -27.05 9.16
N LYS A 27 -6.58 -27.15 9.30
CA LYS A 27 -5.58 -26.29 8.67
C LYS A 27 -5.53 -26.48 7.14
N SER A 28 -5.98 -27.64 6.64
CA SER A 28 -5.96 -28.01 5.23
C SER A 28 -7.10 -27.37 4.40
N ALA A 29 -8.14 -26.86 5.06
CA ALA A 29 -9.34 -26.33 4.40
C ALA A 29 -9.25 -24.86 4.00
N LYS A 30 -8.16 -24.15 4.34
CA LYS A 30 -7.97 -22.75 3.92
C LYS A 30 -7.69 -22.69 2.42
N LYS A 31 -8.75 -22.50 1.65
CA LYS A 31 -8.64 -22.10 0.25
C LYS A 31 -7.93 -20.75 0.23
N TYR A 32 -6.89 -20.62 -0.58
CA TYR A 32 -6.24 -19.36 -0.90
C TYR A 32 -6.45 -19.09 -2.39
N LYS A 33 -6.49 -17.82 -2.78
CA LYS A 33 -6.59 -17.42 -4.19
C LYS A 33 -5.19 -17.14 -4.73
N VAL A 34 -4.87 -17.71 -5.89
CA VAL A 34 -3.61 -17.45 -6.59
C VAL A 34 -3.67 -16.09 -7.26
N THR A 35 -2.54 -15.39 -7.28
CA THR A 35 -2.29 -14.21 -8.10
C THR A 35 -0.96 -14.38 -8.82
N GLU A 36 -0.86 -13.88 -10.04
CA GLU A 36 0.37 -13.83 -10.82
C GLU A 36 0.97 -12.42 -10.78
N LEU A 37 2.19 -12.28 -11.34
CA LEU A 37 2.81 -10.96 -11.52
C LEU A 37 1.86 -10.05 -12.31
N ASP A 38 1.76 -8.79 -11.92
CA ASP A 38 1.00 -7.74 -12.61
C ASP A 38 -0.52 -7.84 -12.59
N ASP A 39 -1.08 -8.86 -11.93
CA ASP A 39 -2.50 -8.89 -11.61
C ASP A 39 -2.90 -7.65 -10.79
N ILE A 40 -4.06 -7.08 -11.12
CA ILE A 40 -4.76 -6.12 -10.26
C ILE A 40 -5.52 -6.90 -9.20
N VAL A 41 -5.26 -6.58 -7.93
CA VAL A 41 -5.85 -7.24 -6.77
C VAL A 41 -6.66 -6.23 -5.98
N TYR A 42 -7.90 -6.57 -5.65
CA TYR A 42 -8.74 -5.71 -4.83
C TYR A 42 -9.59 -6.49 -3.82
N ASN A 43 -10.04 -5.79 -2.79
CA ASN A 43 -10.99 -6.31 -1.81
C ASN A 43 -12.35 -5.62 -2.01
N PRO A 44 -13.39 -6.35 -2.46
CA PRO A 44 -14.72 -5.79 -2.72
C PRO A 44 -15.31 -4.97 -1.57
N ALA A 45 -15.18 -5.43 -0.32
CA ALA A 45 -15.75 -4.77 0.86
C ALA A 45 -14.90 -3.60 1.37
N ASN A 46 -13.60 -3.63 1.10
CA ASN A 46 -12.64 -2.63 1.56
C ASN A 46 -12.20 -1.66 0.45
N LEU A 47 -12.82 -1.69 -0.74
CA LEU A 47 -12.53 -0.74 -1.82
C LEU A 47 -12.69 0.72 -1.36
N LYS A 48 -13.65 0.97 -0.46
CA LYS A 48 -13.88 2.29 0.16
C LYS A 48 -12.68 2.85 0.94
N PHE A 49 -11.76 1.99 1.34
CA PHE A 49 -10.50 2.35 1.98
C PHE A 49 -9.33 2.33 0.99
N GLY A 50 -9.57 2.21 -0.32
CA GLY A 50 -8.52 2.11 -1.34
C GLY A 50 -7.88 0.73 -1.43
N ALA A 51 -8.59 -0.34 -1.04
CA ALA A 51 -8.06 -1.70 -1.13
C ALA A 51 -8.06 -2.26 -2.56
N ILE A 52 -7.28 -1.65 -3.45
CA ILE A 52 -7.02 -2.05 -4.83
C ILE A 52 -5.59 -1.67 -5.23
N ALA A 53 -4.80 -2.60 -5.77
CA ALA A 53 -3.41 -2.36 -6.20
C ALA A 53 -2.90 -3.47 -7.12
N ARG A 54 -1.75 -3.26 -7.77
CA ARG A 54 -1.08 -4.29 -8.57
C ARG A 54 -0.19 -5.21 -7.74
N ASN A 55 -0.15 -6.49 -8.09
CA ASN A 55 0.82 -7.43 -7.53
C ASN A 55 2.20 -7.29 -8.21
N LYS A 56 3.21 -6.88 -7.44
CA LYS A 56 4.59 -6.67 -7.93
C LYS A 56 5.58 -7.76 -7.49
N TYR A 57 5.10 -8.84 -6.87
CA TYR A 57 5.93 -9.84 -6.20
C TYR A 57 5.98 -11.21 -6.89
N GLY A 58 5.46 -11.29 -8.12
CA GLY A 58 5.34 -12.56 -8.84
C GLY A 58 4.19 -13.43 -8.35
N LYS A 59 4.25 -14.72 -8.67
CA LYS A 59 3.23 -15.69 -8.27
C LYS A 59 3.09 -15.77 -6.75
N ALA A 60 1.89 -15.52 -6.24
CA ALA A 60 1.63 -15.50 -4.80
C ALA A 60 0.21 -15.99 -4.44
N LEU A 61 -0.05 -16.06 -3.13
CA LEU A 61 -1.32 -16.50 -2.55
C LEU A 61 -1.93 -15.40 -1.67
N PHE A 62 -3.19 -15.08 -1.93
CA PHE A 62 -4.04 -14.18 -1.16
C PHE A 62 -5.14 -14.92 -0.41
N SER A 63 -5.66 -14.27 0.64
CA SER A 63 -6.93 -14.68 1.26
C SER A 63 -8.07 -14.70 0.21
N PRO A 64 -9.05 -15.62 0.29
CA PRO A 64 -10.17 -15.70 -0.66
C PRO A 64 -11.01 -14.44 -0.83
N ILE A 65 -10.94 -13.52 0.13
CA ILE A 65 -11.68 -12.25 0.10
C ILE A 65 -11.18 -11.30 -0.99
N TYR A 66 -9.99 -11.54 -1.54
CA TYR A 66 -9.46 -10.75 -2.64
C TYR A 66 -9.91 -11.31 -3.98
N VAL A 67 -10.12 -10.41 -4.92
CA VAL A 67 -10.35 -10.72 -6.32
C VAL A 67 -9.15 -10.22 -7.12
N THR A 68 -8.76 -10.98 -8.13
CA THR A 68 -7.61 -10.73 -8.99
C THR A 68 -8.11 -10.59 -10.43
N PHE A 69 -7.54 -9.66 -11.18
CA PHE A 69 -7.79 -9.44 -12.59
C PHE A 69 -6.47 -9.39 -13.34
N GLU A 70 -6.39 -10.15 -14.41
CA GLU A 70 -5.27 -10.07 -15.35
C GLU A 70 -5.45 -8.82 -16.24
N VAL A 71 -4.35 -8.12 -16.50
CA VAL A 71 -4.32 -6.99 -17.44
C VAL A 71 -4.05 -7.53 -18.84
N ASN A 72 -4.91 -7.20 -19.80
CA ASN A 72 -4.65 -7.52 -21.20
C ASN A 72 -3.48 -6.69 -21.74
N GLY A 73 -2.29 -7.30 -21.80
CA GLY A 73 -1.04 -6.66 -22.23
C GLY A 73 -1.02 -6.17 -23.68
N LEU A 74 -1.98 -6.57 -24.52
CA LEU A 74 -2.13 -6.02 -25.88
C LEU A 74 -2.77 -4.62 -25.86
N LEU A 75 -3.50 -4.29 -24.79
CA LEU A 75 -4.29 -3.06 -24.67
C LEU A 75 -3.72 -2.09 -23.63
N ALA A 76 -3.15 -2.61 -22.54
CA ALA A 76 -2.74 -1.78 -21.41
C ALA A 76 -1.44 -2.25 -20.75
N LEU A 77 -0.67 -1.29 -20.24
CA LEU A 77 0.42 -1.53 -19.32
C LEU A 77 -0.15 -1.71 -17.89
N PRO A 78 0.27 -2.74 -17.13
CA PRO A 78 -0.22 -2.95 -15.75
C PRO A 78 -0.01 -1.75 -14.83
N GLU A 79 1.11 -1.02 -14.96
CA GLU A 79 1.40 0.22 -14.25
C GLU A 79 0.37 1.32 -14.54
N TYR A 80 -0.10 1.39 -15.78
CA TYR A 80 -1.09 2.37 -16.19
C TYR A 80 -2.44 2.04 -15.55
N VAL A 81 -2.86 0.76 -15.64
CA VAL A 81 -4.11 0.31 -15.01
C VAL A 81 -4.06 0.54 -13.50
N GLU A 82 -2.97 0.16 -12.84
CA GLU A 82 -2.74 0.41 -11.40
C GLU A 82 -2.99 1.88 -11.07
N ARG A 83 -2.35 2.81 -11.79
CA ARG A 83 -2.48 4.24 -11.56
C ARG A 83 -3.92 4.75 -11.71
N VAL A 84 -4.66 4.23 -12.67
CA VAL A 84 -6.08 4.58 -12.88
C VAL A 84 -6.93 4.06 -11.73
N VAL A 85 -6.83 2.78 -11.39
CA VAL A 85 -7.73 2.15 -10.42
C VAL A 85 -7.44 2.54 -8.97
N THR A 86 -6.22 3.01 -8.68
CA THR A 86 -5.85 3.57 -7.36
C THR A 86 -6.25 5.04 -7.20
N ARG A 87 -6.71 5.71 -8.27
CA ARG A 87 -7.05 7.14 -8.23
C ARG A 87 -8.30 7.36 -7.38
N GLN A 88 -8.29 8.40 -6.54
CA GLN A 88 -9.37 8.64 -5.58
C GLN A 88 -10.73 8.84 -6.26
N ASP A 89 -10.78 9.56 -7.38
CA ASP A 89 -11.99 9.76 -8.17
C ASP A 89 -12.51 8.46 -8.81
N PHE A 90 -11.64 7.56 -9.28
CA PHE A 90 -12.03 6.24 -9.77
C PHE A 90 -12.67 5.43 -8.64
N ILE A 91 -12.04 5.42 -7.46
CA ILE A 91 -12.58 4.74 -6.28
C ILE A 91 -13.94 5.34 -5.91
N GLN A 92 -14.05 6.67 -5.78
CA GLN A 92 -15.31 7.34 -5.43
C GLN A 92 -16.41 7.09 -6.47
N TYR A 93 -16.06 7.04 -7.75
CA TYR A 93 -17.00 6.68 -8.81
C TYR A 93 -17.45 5.22 -8.67
N SER A 94 -16.52 4.30 -8.41
CA SER A 94 -16.81 2.87 -8.20
C SER A 94 -17.75 2.62 -7.01
N LEU A 95 -17.62 3.40 -5.94
CA LEU A 95 -18.48 3.28 -4.75
C LEU A 95 -19.95 3.63 -5.02
N ARG A 96 -20.29 4.26 -6.14
CA ARG A 96 -21.68 4.46 -6.55
C ARG A 96 -22.41 3.14 -6.87
N TYR A 97 -21.65 2.09 -7.18
CA TYR A 97 -22.15 0.74 -7.45
C TYR A 97 -22.06 -0.18 -6.24
N GLN A 98 -21.80 0.38 -5.05
CA GLN A 98 -21.65 -0.38 -3.82
C GLN A 98 -23.01 -0.93 -3.37
N GLN A 99 -23.04 -2.22 -3.04
CA GLN A 99 -24.25 -2.94 -2.64
C GLN A 99 -24.14 -3.47 -1.21
N GLY A 100 -25.27 -3.58 -0.52
CA GLY A 100 -25.38 -4.07 0.85
C GLY A 100 -26.07 -3.06 1.77
N THR A 101 -26.69 -3.56 2.85
CA THR A 101 -27.43 -2.72 3.82
C THR A 101 -26.59 -2.33 5.03
N VAL A 102 -25.69 -3.21 5.45
CA VAL A 102 -24.76 -2.98 6.56
C VAL A 102 -23.48 -2.35 6.01
N TYR A 103 -23.19 -1.11 6.40
CA TYR A 103 -22.08 -0.29 5.86
C TYR A 103 -20.74 -1.03 5.84
N GLU A 104 -20.42 -1.80 6.87
CA GLU A 104 -19.18 -2.56 6.98
C GLU A 104 -19.09 -3.70 5.96
N ARG A 105 -20.23 -4.26 5.55
CA ARG A 105 -20.34 -5.39 4.62
C ARG A 105 -20.63 -4.96 3.18
N GLN A 106 -20.88 -3.68 2.98
CA GLN A 106 -21.14 -3.14 1.66
C GLN A 106 -19.91 -3.32 0.75
N SER A 107 -20.13 -3.74 -0.49
CA SER A 107 -19.06 -4.08 -1.43
C SER A 107 -19.36 -3.69 -2.87
N VAL A 108 -18.31 -3.49 -3.67
CA VAL A 108 -18.42 -3.34 -5.13
C VAL A 108 -18.04 -4.69 -5.75
N SER A 109 -19.01 -5.33 -6.43
CA SER A 109 -18.79 -6.64 -7.04
C SER A 109 -17.79 -6.56 -8.21
N PRO A 110 -17.16 -7.68 -8.60
CA PRO A 110 -16.25 -7.71 -9.75
C PRO A 110 -16.91 -7.23 -11.03
N GLU A 111 -18.17 -7.61 -11.24
CA GLU A 111 -18.95 -7.25 -12.43
C GLU A 111 -19.19 -5.74 -12.48
N ASN A 112 -19.56 -5.13 -11.35
CA ASN A 112 -19.76 -3.69 -11.27
C ASN A 112 -18.45 -2.93 -11.47
N LEU A 113 -17.34 -3.39 -10.87
CA LEU A 113 -16.05 -2.74 -11.05
C LEU A 113 -15.58 -2.80 -12.51
N LEU A 114 -15.74 -3.95 -13.17
CA LEU A 114 -15.37 -4.16 -14.57
C LEU A 114 -16.29 -3.42 -15.57
N SER A 115 -17.48 -3.00 -15.13
CA SER A 115 -18.40 -2.19 -15.96
C SER A 115 -18.03 -0.71 -16.05
N ILE A 116 -17.03 -0.27 -15.29
CA ILE A 116 -16.61 1.13 -15.25
C ILE A 116 -15.66 1.41 -16.42
N ASP A 117 -16.08 2.32 -17.29
CA ASP A 117 -15.24 2.78 -18.39
C ASP A 117 -14.03 3.57 -17.85
N ILE A 118 -12.87 3.30 -18.44
CA ILE A 118 -11.64 4.05 -18.22
C ILE A 118 -11.13 4.61 -19.55
N TYR A 119 -10.51 5.79 -19.51
CA TYR A 119 -9.75 6.28 -20.65
C TYR A 119 -8.52 5.39 -20.84
N LEU A 120 -8.36 4.83 -22.03
CA LEU A 120 -7.25 3.96 -22.37
C LEU A 120 -6.53 4.49 -23.62
N PRO A 121 -5.46 5.30 -23.45
CA PRO A 121 -4.71 5.82 -24.57
C PRO A 121 -3.83 4.73 -25.20
N SER A 122 -3.16 5.05 -26.30
CA SER A 122 -2.20 4.13 -26.93
C SER A 122 -1.12 3.65 -25.95
N ILE A 123 -0.59 2.44 -26.13
CA ILE A 123 0.51 1.90 -25.30
C ILE A 123 1.69 2.87 -25.21
N GLU A 124 2.01 3.56 -26.31
CA GLU A 124 3.09 4.54 -26.33
C GLU A 124 2.81 5.75 -25.43
N GLU A 125 1.58 6.24 -25.42
CA GLU A 125 1.17 7.33 -24.54
C GLU A 125 1.11 6.87 -23.07
N GLN A 126 0.63 5.65 -22.79
CA GLN A 126 0.68 5.06 -21.45
C GLN A 126 2.12 5.02 -20.92
N ARG A 127 3.09 4.65 -21.76
CA ARG A 127 4.53 4.63 -21.42
C ARG A 127 5.06 6.03 -21.12
N LYS A 128 4.73 7.02 -21.96
CA LYS A 128 5.13 8.43 -21.74
C LYS A 128 4.56 8.98 -20.44
N ILE A 129 3.30 8.70 -20.14
CA ILE A 129 2.67 9.04 -18.87
C ILE A 129 3.45 8.39 -17.71
N GLY A 130 3.76 7.09 -17.82
CA GLY A 130 4.58 6.37 -16.85
C GLY A 130 5.90 7.07 -16.56
N GLN A 131 6.67 7.41 -17.59
CA GLN A 131 7.97 8.08 -17.47
C GLN A 131 7.89 9.44 -16.75
N VAL A 132 6.82 10.20 -16.97
CA VAL A 132 6.60 11.47 -16.25
C VAL A 132 6.39 11.22 -14.77
N PHE A 133 5.55 10.26 -14.39
CA PHE A 133 5.33 9.91 -12.98
C PHE A 133 6.58 9.33 -12.32
N ASP A 134 7.31 8.46 -13.00
CA ASP A 134 8.57 7.91 -12.48
C ASP A 134 9.59 9.02 -12.21
N SER A 135 9.66 10.03 -13.10
CA SER A 135 10.52 11.20 -12.92
C SER A 135 10.10 12.03 -11.69
N LEU A 136 8.80 12.21 -11.47
CA LEU A 136 8.27 12.90 -10.31
C LEU A 136 8.54 12.13 -9.01
N ASP A 137 8.33 10.81 -9.00
CA ASP A 137 8.58 9.96 -7.83
C ASP A 137 10.06 9.96 -7.45
N ASN A 138 10.96 9.94 -8.44
CA ASN A 138 12.39 10.10 -8.22
C ASN A 138 12.74 11.46 -7.62
N LEU A 139 12.12 12.54 -8.11
CA LEU A 139 12.33 13.89 -7.59
C LEU A 139 11.81 14.01 -6.15
N ILE A 140 10.61 13.50 -5.87
CA ILE A 140 10.02 13.46 -4.52
C ILE A 140 10.93 12.67 -3.57
N THR A 141 11.38 11.49 -3.99
CA THR A 141 12.29 10.64 -3.21
C THR A 141 13.59 11.36 -2.90
N LEU A 142 14.18 12.06 -3.88
CA LEU A 142 15.39 12.84 -3.70
C LEU A 142 15.19 13.99 -2.69
N HIS A 143 14.08 14.72 -2.81
CA HIS A 143 13.74 15.79 -1.86
C HIS A 143 13.52 15.26 -0.44
N GLN A 144 12.76 14.17 -0.27
CA GLN A 144 12.51 13.56 1.04
C GLN A 144 13.81 13.07 1.71
N ARG A 145 14.74 12.48 0.94
CA ARG A 145 16.07 12.09 1.45
C ARG A 145 16.85 13.31 1.95
N ARG A 146 16.85 14.40 1.18
CA ARG A 146 17.52 15.65 1.58
C ARG A 146 16.91 16.24 2.86
N SER A 147 15.59 16.30 2.97
CA SER A 147 14.91 16.78 4.18
C SER A 147 15.24 15.90 5.39
N LYS A 148 15.23 14.57 5.23
CA LYS A 148 15.58 13.65 6.32
C LYS A 148 17.02 13.83 6.81
N ILE A 149 17.97 14.04 5.90
CA ILE A 149 19.37 14.34 6.26
C ILE A 149 19.45 15.65 7.06
N GLN A 150 18.75 16.70 6.63
CA GLN A 150 18.72 17.99 7.35
C GLN A 150 18.10 17.86 8.75
N HIS A 151 17.03 17.08 8.90
CA HIS A 151 16.43 16.81 10.21
C HIS A 151 17.37 16.04 11.13
N ILE A 152 18.03 14.98 10.64
CA ILE A 152 19.02 14.22 11.42
C ILE A 152 20.17 15.14 11.87
N SER A 153 20.67 16.02 10.99
CA SER A 153 21.70 16.98 11.36
C SER A 153 21.23 17.95 12.45
N SER A 154 19.96 18.41 12.41
CA SER A 154 19.40 19.27 13.45
C SER A 154 19.24 18.54 14.79
N ASP A 155 18.78 17.29 14.78
CA ASP A 155 18.62 16.49 15.99
C ASP A 155 19.96 16.11 16.61
N ALA A 156 20.98 15.82 15.80
CA ALA A 156 22.35 15.61 16.26
C ALA A 156 22.91 16.86 16.97
N VAL A 157 22.71 18.05 16.39
CA VAL A 157 23.13 19.32 17.02
C VAL A 157 22.40 19.57 18.33
N LYS A 158 21.09 19.25 18.41
CA LYS A 158 20.34 19.35 19.68
C LYS A 158 20.85 18.37 20.72
N LEU A 159 21.18 17.14 20.32
CA LEU A 159 21.68 16.11 21.24
C LEU A 159 23.05 16.50 21.79
N ASP A 160 23.97 16.97 20.94
CA ASP A 160 25.29 17.47 21.35
C ASP A 160 25.18 18.69 22.26
N PHE A 161 24.29 19.64 21.92
CA PHE A 161 24.03 20.82 22.76
C PHE A 161 23.49 20.43 24.14
N MET A 162 22.56 19.47 24.21
CA MET A 162 22.03 18.99 25.50
C MET A 162 23.12 18.28 26.31
N GLN A 163 23.97 17.45 25.70
CA GLN A 163 25.10 16.82 26.40
C GLN A 163 26.10 17.86 26.95
N PHE A 164 26.34 18.95 26.21
CA PHE A 164 27.19 20.06 26.67
C PHE A 164 26.61 20.80 27.88
N ILE A 165 25.30 21.06 27.91
CA ILE A 165 24.64 21.74 29.06
C ILE A 165 24.65 20.86 30.31
N PHE A 166 24.45 19.55 30.17
CA PHE A 166 24.31 18.64 31.31
C PHE A 166 25.62 17.98 31.78
N SER A 167 26.78 18.29 31.18
CA SER A 167 28.07 17.75 31.64
C SER A 167 28.57 18.36 32.97
N HIS A 168 27.87 19.35 33.54
CA HIS A 168 28.21 20.03 34.79
C HIS A 168 27.12 19.86 35.86
N VAL A 169 26.76 18.62 36.19
CA VAL A 169 25.93 18.36 37.37
C VAL A 169 26.80 18.45 38.62
N ASN A 170 26.60 19.51 39.41
CA ASN A 170 27.13 19.66 40.76
C ASN A 170 26.72 18.48 41.64
N HIS A 171 27.69 17.83 42.29
CA HIS A 171 27.41 16.82 43.31
C HIS A 171 26.78 17.50 44.54
N PRO A 172 25.64 17.01 45.06
CA PRO A 172 25.04 17.55 46.27
C PRO A 172 25.92 17.23 47.48
N HIS A 173 26.27 18.26 48.25
CA HIS A 173 26.85 18.13 49.58
C HIS A 173 25.79 17.53 50.53
N GLU A 174 26.04 16.34 51.05
CA GLU A 174 25.23 15.76 52.13
C GLU A 174 25.42 16.55 53.41
N VAL A 175 24.35 17.19 53.90
CA VAL A 175 24.28 17.73 55.26
C VAL A 175 23.91 16.57 56.17
N LYS A 176 24.85 16.14 57.02
CA LYS A 176 24.57 15.23 58.13
C LYS A 176 23.82 16.00 59.22
N CYS A 177 22.62 15.54 59.56
CA CYS A 177 22.00 15.80 60.86
C CYS A 177 22.56 14.86 61.91
#